data_AF-A0A109RNJ2-F1
#
_entry.id   AF-A0A109RNJ2-F1
#
_cell.length_a   1.000
_cell.length_b   1.000
_cell.length_c   1.000
_cell.angle_alpha   90.00
_cell.angle_beta   90.00
_cell.angle_gamma   90.00
#
_symmetry.space_group_name_H-M   'P 1'
#
loop_
_entity.id
_entity.type
_entity.pdbx_description
1 polymer ?
#
loop_
_entity_poly.entity_id
_entity_poly.type
_entity_poly.pdbx_seq_one_letter_code
_entity_poly.pdbx_strand_id
1 'polypeptide(L)'
;MNRRISKTLGLSQEAYLFDSPLYLTKSLLAIATGYIIGKQFPIAQLDMISVLLGVMYNLEPLNRTGIRSGVSQLIASTIGAAATGILVLAFGVNVFSISIGMVLTLYVCLKINWRLVSPVAIFTSIYMTQYIQVNEAGLPSIWLTFRLRIIALGLGVLIALFYNYIFSNLYYRKFAKKRLQYANEQVLNGLIYTAKVFQRTLPRGKRGYIQLFSQQMNDLDLVYSNIEALKTEFTILKKKSN
;
A
#
# COMPACT_ATOMS: atom_id res chain seq x y z
N MET A 1 27.10 -4.60 18.29
CA MET A 1 27.18 -5.50 17.11
C MET A 1 27.71 -4.71 15.91
N ASN A 2 28.74 -5.23 15.23
CA ASN A 2 29.71 -4.50 14.40
C ASN A 2 29.13 -3.68 13.22
N ARG A 3 29.48 -2.38 13.18
CA ARG A 3 29.15 -1.37 12.14
C ARG A 3 29.66 -1.66 10.71
N ARG A 4 30.40 -2.75 10.47
CA ARG A 4 31.05 -3.01 9.17
C ARG A 4 30.27 -3.93 8.22
N ILE A 5 29.33 -4.73 8.72
CA ILE A 5 28.57 -5.68 7.87
C ILE A 5 27.36 -5.00 7.19
N SER A 6 26.94 -3.81 7.67
CA SER A 6 25.79 -3.08 7.09
C SER A 6 26.12 -2.23 5.86
N LYS A 7 27.28 -2.38 5.19
CA LYS A 7 27.61 -1.57 4.00
C LYS A 7 27.43 -2.31 2.67
N THR A 8 27.35 -3.64 2.67
CA THR A 8 27.16 -4.43 1.43
C THR A 8 25.75 -4.99 1.28
N LEU A 9 25.01 -5.18 2.39
CA LEU A 9 23.58 -5.54 2.43
C LEU A 9 22.74 -4.49 3.18
N GLY A 10 23.30 -3.30 3.39
CA GLY A 10 22.73 -2.26 4.25
C GLY A 10 21.48 -1.64 3.67
N LEU A 11 20.33 -1.96 4.26
CA LEU A 11 19.13 -1.12 4.20
C LEU A 11 19.53 0.37 4.37
N SER A 12 18.95 1.26 3.56
CA SER A 12 19.19 2.70 3.68
C SER A 12 18.89 3.17 5.12
N GLN A 13 19.53 4.25 5.58
CA GLN A 13 19.29 4.76 6.93
C GLN A 13 17.79 5.04 7.17
N GLU A 14 17.09 5.54 6.15
CA GLU A 14 15.62 5.67 6.11
C GLU A 14 14.90 4.35 6.42
N ALA A 15 15.30 3.26 5.78
CA ALA A 15 14.71 1.94 5.98
C ALA A 15 14.94 1.42 7.42
N TYR A 16 16.10 1.66 8.02
CA TYR A 16 16.35 1.28 9.41
C TYR A 16 15.49 2.08 10.41
N LEU A 17 15.27 3.37 10.14
CA LEU A 17 14.41 4.26 10.96
C LEU A 17 12.91 3.93 10.82
N PHE A 18 12.53 3.24 9.73
CA PHE A 18 11.20 2.66 9.51
C PHE A 18 10.98 1.27 10.11
N ASP A 19 11.90 0.76 10.95
CA ASP A 19 11.79 -0.59 11.50
C ASP A 19 11.65 -1.67 10.41
N SER A 20 12.39 -1.51 9.30
CA SER A 20 12.39 -2.45 8.16
C SER A 20 12.45 -3.93 8.50
N PRO A 21 13.29 -4.43 9.44
CA PRO A 21 13.26 -5.86 9.77
C PRO A 21 11.91 -6.30 10.34
N LEU A 22 11.24 -5.45 11.12
CA LEU A 22 9.90 -5.74 11.65
C LEU A 22 8.85 -5.71 10.55
N TYR A 23 8.91 -4.74 9.64
CA TYR A 23 8.01 -4.70 8.48
C TYR A 23 8.20 -5.90 7.55
N LEU A 24 9.45 -6.35 7.35
CA LEU A 24 9.77 -7.57 6.61
C LEU A 24 9.22 -8.81 7.31
N THR A 25 9.37 -8.94 8.63
CA THR A 25 8.79 -10.07 9.38
C THR A 25 7.26 -10.07 9.34
N LYS A 26 6.62 -8.89 9.47
CA LYS A 26 5.18 -8.73 9.33
C LYS A 26 4.71 -9.14 7.94
N SER A 27 5.38 -8.66 6.91
CA SER A 27 5.07 -8.99 5.52
C SER A 27 5.21 -10.48 5.26
N LEU A 28 6.28 -11.10 5.75
CA LEU A 28 6.49 -12.54 5.65
C LEU A 28 5.36 -13.34 6.31
N LEU A 29 5.01 -13.00 7.56
CA LEU A 29 3.95 -13.68 8.29
C LEU A 29 2.58 -13.48 7.63
N ALA A 30 2.29 -12.27 7.14
CA ALA A 30 1.02 -11.97 6.49
C ALA A 30 0.88 -12.69 5.15
N ILE A 31 1.92 -12.72 4.32
CA ILE A 31 1.93 -13.47 3.05
C ILE A 31 1.80 -14.97 3.33
N ALA A 32 2.58 -15.51 4.26
CA ALA A 32 2.54 -16.93 4.59
C ALA A 32 1.14 -17.35 5.07
N THR A 33 0.53 -16.53 5.92
CA THR A 33 -0.82 -16.76 6.42
C THR A 33 -1.86 -16.62 5.31
N GLY A 34 -1.71 -15.63 4.43
CA GLY A 34 -2.58 -15.48 3.27
C GLY A 34 -2.50 -16.65 2.29
N TYR A 35 -1.31 -17.21 2.10
CA TYR A 35 -1.14 -18.42 1.29
C TYR A 35 -1.79 -19.66 1.95
N ILE A 36 -1.58 -19.86 3.26
CA ILE A 36 -2.13 -21.01 3.99
C ILE A 36 -3.67 -20.94 4.01
N ILE A 37 -4.22 -19.79 4.43
CA ILE A 37 -5.67 -19.59 4.48
C ILE A 37 -6.26 -19.64 3.07
N GLY A 38 -5.63 -18.98 2.10
CA GLY A 38 -6.07 -19.00 0.70
C GLY A 38 -6.13 -20.42 0.12
N LYS A 39 -5.22 -21.32 0.53
CA LYS A 39 -5.21 -22.72 0.08
C LYS A 39 -6.32 -23.55 0.74
N GLN A 40 -6.72 -23.19 1.96
CA GLN A 40 -7.81 -23.88 2.68
C GLN A 40 -9.20 -23.43 2.21
N PHE A 41 -9.32 -22.20 1.67
CA PHE A 41 -10.58 -21.69 1.13
C PHE A 41 -10.73 -22.07 -0.36
N PRO A 42 -11.71 -22.90 -0.75
CA PRO A 42 -11.83 -23.41 -2.12
C PRO A 42 -12.02 -22.31 -3.17
N ILE A 43 -12.69 -21.22 -2.78
CA ILE A 43 -12.96 -20.04 -3.61
C ILE A 43 -11.69 -19.20 -3.79
N ALA A 44 -10.92 -19.03 -2.71
CA ALA A 44 -9.71 -18.21 -2.71
C ALA A 44 -8.53 -18.91 -3.39
N GLN A 45 -8.52 -20.25 -3.41
CA GLN A 45 -7.51 -21.04 -4.10
C GLN A 45 -7.52 -20.81 -5.62
N LEU A 46 -8.71 -20.60 -6.20
CA LEU A 46 -8.88 -20.33 -7.64
C LEU A 46 -8.29 -18.98 -8.07
N ASP A 47 -8.14 -18.04 -7.13
CA ASP A 47 -7.57 -16.72 -7.39
C ASP A 47 -6.58 -16.29 -6.30
N MET A 48 -5.60 -17.16 -6.04
CA MET A 48 -4.57 -16.93 -5.03
C MET A 48 -3.75 -15.66 -5.29
N ILE A 49 -3.58 -15.27 -6.56
CA ILE A 49 -2.86 -14.05 -6.94
C ILE A 49 -3.57 -12.82 -6.34
N SER A 50 -4.90 -12.77 -6.40
CA SER A 50 -5.68 -11.70 -5.76
C SER A 50 -5.56 -11.66 -4.26
N VAL A 51 -5.51 -12.83 -3.61
CA VAL A 51 -5.33 -12.91 -2.17
C VAL A 51 -3.99 -12.28 -1.79
N LEU A 52 -2.91 -12.72 -2.44
CA LEU A 52 -1.56 -12.26 -2.11
C LEU A 52 -1.34 -10.78 -2.46
N LEU A 53 -1.86 -10.32 -3.61
CA LEU A 53 -1.84 -8.90 -3.98
C LEU A 53 -2.67 -8.05 -3.01
N GLY A 54 -3.85 -8.54 -2.61
CA GLY A 54 -4.70 -7.89 -1.61
C GLY A 54 -4.00 -7.77 -0.26
N VAL A 55 -3.27 -8.81 0.18
CA VAL A 55 -2.44 -8.74 1.39
C VAL A 55 -1.37 -7.67 1.24
N MET A 56 -0.60 -7.70 0.14
CA MET A 56 0.52 -6.79 -0.07
C MET A 56 0.13 -5.32 -0.20
N TYR A 57 -0.90 -5.01 -0.97
CA TYR A 57 -1.31 -3.63 -1.20
C TYR A 57 -2.00 -2.98 -0.01
N ASN A 58 -2.47 -3.76 0.98
CA ASN A 58 -3.08 -3.25 2.20
C ASN A 58 -2.19 -3.38 3.42
N LEU A 59 -0.97 -3.89 3.25
CA LEU A 59 -0.03 -4.03 4.34
C LEU A 59 0.59 -2.65 4.61
N GLU A 60 -0.03 -1.92 5.52
CA GLU A 60 0.41 -0.59 5.89
C GLU A 60 1.05 -0.57 7.27
N PRO A 61 1.99 0.36 7.53
CA PRO A 61 2.55 0.52 8.87
C PRO A 61 1.51 1.04 9.88
N LEU A 62 0.41 1.66 9.42
CA LEU A 62 -0.64 2.28 10.22
C LEU A 62 -2.00 1.61 9.97
N ASN A 63 -2.84 1.51 11.01
CA ASN A 63 -4.06 0.70 10.94
C ASN A 63 -5.26 1.47 10.34
N ARG A 64 -5.46 2.75 10.68
CA ARG A 64 -6.55 3.56 10.11
C ARG A 64 -6.41 3.80 8.61
N THR A 65 -5.19 4.08 8.16
CA THR A 65 -4.91 4.26 6.74
C THR A 65 -5.13 2.94 6.01
N GLY A 66 -4.76 1.80 6.61
CA GLY A 66 -4.99 0.46 6.07
C GLY A 66 -6.47 0.14 5.86
N ILE A 67 -7.36 0.47 6.80
CA ILE A 67 -8.81 0.25 6.63
C ILE A 67 -9.37 1.08 5.46
N ARG A 68 -9.01 2.37 5.40
CA ARG A 68 -9.46 3.26 4.33
C ARG A 68 -8.93 2.79 2.97
N SER A 69 -7.67 2.39 2.92
CA SER A 69 -7.01 1.84 1.74
C SER A 69 -7.70 0.56 1.26
N GLY A 70 -7.98 -0.39 2.16
CA GLY A 70 -8.68 -1.63 1.84
C GLY A 70 -10.07 -1.41 1.26
N VAL A 71 -10.86 -0.49 1.84
CA VAL A 71 -12.19 -0.14 1.31
C VAL A 71 -12.07 0.51 -0.07
N SER A 72 -11.14 1.46 -0.24
CA SER A 72 -10.90 2.09 -1.54
C SER A 72 -10.46 1.08 -2.61
N GLN A 73 -9.65 0.08 -2.25
CA GLN A 73 -9.21 -0.97 -3.16
C GLN A 73 -10.35 -1.91 -3.57
N LEU A 74 -11.24 -2.28 -2.65
CA LEU A 74 -12.42 -3.09 -2.96
C LEU A 74 -13.38 -2.34 -3.90
N ILE A 75 -13.62 -1.06 -3.64
CA ILE A 75 -14.45 -0.21 -4.52
C ILE A 75 -13.80 -0.09 -5.91
N ALA A 76 -12.50 0.19 -5.96
CA ALA A 76 -11.76 0.32 -7.21
C ALA A 76 -11.73 -0.98 -8.03
N SER A 77 -11.56 -2.13 -7.36
CA SER A 77 -11.65 -3.45 -8.00
C SER A 77 -13.05 -3.73 -8.53
N THR A 78 -14.09 -3.37 -7.78
CA THR A 78 -15.49 -3.51 -8.20
C THR A 78 -15.79 -2.69 -9.46
N ILE A 79 -15.32 -1.44 -9.51
CA ILE A 79 -15.46 -0.56 -10.68
C ILE A 79 -14.75 -1.19 -11.89
N GLY A 80 -13.49 -1.62 -11.72
CA GLY A 80 -12.73 -2.24 -12.80
C GLY A 80 -13.38 -3.52 -13.33
N ALA A 81 -13.90 -4.35 -12.44
CA ALA A 81 -14.56 -5.60 -12.81
C ALA A 81 -15.93 -5.36 -13.48
N ALA A 82 -16.69 -4.37 -13.04
CA ALA A 82 -17.96 -4.00 -13.66
C ALA A 82 -17.76 -3.38 -15.05
N ALA A 83 -16.85 -2.39 -15.16
CA ALA A 83 -16.55 -1.69 -16.40
C ALA A 83 -16.08 -2.64 -17.51
N THR A 84 -15.12 -3.51 -17.19
CA THR A 84 -14.63 -4.50 -18.16
C THR A 84 -15.59 -5.66 -18.37
N GLY A 85 -16.23 -6.15 -17.31
CA GLY A 85 -17.18 -7.26 -17.41
C GLY A 85 -18.33 -6.98 -18.36
N ILE A 86 -18.91 -5.76 -18.32
CA ILE A 86 -19.99 -5.35 -19.24
C ILE A 86 -19.50 -5.34 -20.70
N LEU A 87 -18.30 -4.81 -20.95
CA LEU A 87 -17.75 -4.72 -22.30
C LEU A 87 -17.39 -6.09 -22.88
N VAL A 88 -16.82 -6.98 -22.06
CA VAL A 88 -16.52 -8.36 -22.49
C VAL A 88 -17.81 -9.15 -22.72
N LEU A 89 -18.85 -8.93 -21.93
CA LEU A 89 -20.17 -9.53 -22.17
C LEU A 89 -20.78 -9.07 -23.50
N ALA A 90 -20.62 -7.79 -23.86
CA ALA A 90 -21.22 -7.23 -25.07
C ALA A 90 -20.43 -7.52 -26.36
N PHE A 91 -19.09 -7.47 -26.30
CA PHE A 91 -18.22 -7.49 -27.48
C PHE A 91 -17.24 -8.68 -27.53
N GLY A 92 -17.29 -9.57 -26.53
CA GLY A 92 -16.31 -10.65 -26.38
C GLY A 92 -14.92 -10.15 -25.98
N VAL A 93 -13.97 -11.08 -25.84
CA VAL A 93 -12.56 -10.75 -25.52
C VAL A 93 -11.83 -10.34 -26.79
N ASN A 94 -11.75 -9.03 -27.03
CA ASN A 94 -11.08 -8.43 -28.19
C ASN A 94 -10.16 -7.28 -27.76
N VAL A 95 -9.14 -6.96 -28.57
CA VAL A 95 -8.20 -5.85 -28.28
C VAL A 95 -8.92 -4.54 -27.98
N PHE A 96 -9.99 -4.24 -28.72
CA PHE A 96 -10.82 -3.07 -28.49
C PHE A 96 -11.58 -3.12 -27.16
N SER A 97 -12.20 -4.24 -26.82
CA SER A 97 -12.92 -4.41 -25.54
C SER A 97 -12.00 -4.23 -24.33
N ILE A 98 -10.76 -4.75 -24.43
CA ILE A 98 -9.75 -4.64 -23.37
C ILE A 98 -9.29 -3.19 -23.25
N SER A 99 -8.92 -2.56 -24.37
CA SER A 99 -8.39 -1.20 -24.38
C SER A 99 -9.45 -0.19 -23.91
N ILE A 100 -10.66 -0.28 -24.46
CA ILE A 100 -11.78 0.58 -24.07
C ILE A 100 -12.17 0.30 -22.62
N GLY A 101 -12.20 -0.96 -22.18
CA GLY A 101 -12.55 -1.30 -20.81
C GLY A 101 -11.55 -0.77 -19.79
N MET A 102 -10.26 -0.77 -20.12
CA MET A 102 -9.24 -0.18 -19.26
C MET A 102 -9.36 1.35 -19.21
N VAL A 103 -9.53 2.02 -20.35
CA VAL A 103 -9.75 3.47 -20.40
C VAL A 103 -11.02 3.87 -19.65
N LEU A 104 -12.10 3.11 -19.80
CA LEU A 104 -13.36 3.34 -19.11
C LEU A 104 -13.21 3.15 -17.59
N THR A 105 -12.48 2.12 -17.16
CA THR A 105 -12.15 1.89 -15.74
C THR A 105 -11.41 3.08 -15.16
N LEU A 106 -10.37 3.57 -15.85
CA LEU A 106 -9.60 4.74 -15.42
C LEU A 106 -10.45 6.01 -15.39
N TYR A 107 -11.27 6.22 -16.41
CA TYR A 107 -12.18 7.36 -16.49
C TYR A 107 -13.18 7.38 -15.33
N VAL A 108 -13.82 6.24 -15.04
CA VAL A 108 -14.78 6.13 -13.93
C VAL A 108 -14.07 6.32 -12.59
N CYS A 109 -12.90 5.73 -12.40
CA CYS A 109 -12.09 5.95 -11.20
C CYS A 109 -11.75 7.44 -11.02
N LEU A 110 -11.27 8.11 -12.06
CA LEU A 110 -10.96 9.55 -12.03
C LEU A 110 -12.20 10.40 -11.71
N LYS A 111 -13.35 10.06 -12.29
CA LYS A 111 -14.61 10.78 -12.08
C LYS A 111 -15.11 10.67 -10.64
N ILE A 112 -14.96 9.52 -10.00
CA ILE A 112 -15.41 9.32 -8.61
C ILE A 112 -14.40 9.91 -7.64
N ASN A 113 -13.13 9.53 -7.76
CA ASN A 113 -12.05 10.03 -6.91
C ASN A 113 -10.70 9.64 -7.53
N TRP A 114 -9.83 10.62 -7.77
CA TRP A 114 -8.48 10.37 -8.30
C TRP A 114 -7.69 9.33 -7.48
N ARG A 115 -7.97 9.18 -6.18
CA ARG A 115 -7.33 8.17 -5.30
C ARG A 115 -7.78 6.73 -5.57
N LEU A 116 -8.87 6.52 -6.31
CA LEU A 116 -9.35 5.19 -6.71
C LEU A 116 -8.63 4.66 -7.95
N VAL A 117 -7.91 5.53 -8.68
CA VAL A 117 -6.95 5.10 -9.70
C VAL A 117 -5.81 4.38 -9.01
N SER A 118 -6.01 3.09 -8.80
CA SER A 118 -5.11 2.21 -8.08
C SER A 118 -4.61 1.12 -9.02
N PRO A 119 -3.39 0.59 -8.80
CA PRO A 119 -2.89 -0.58 -9.52
C PRO A 119 -3.87 -1.76 -9.46
N VAL A 120 -4.64 -1.87 -8.37
CA VAL A 120 -5.67 -2.88 -8.16
C VAL A 120 -6.80 -2.82 -9.20
N ALA A 121 -7.30 -1.62 -9.51
CA ALA A 121 -8.37 -1.45 -10.50
C ALA A 121 -7.91 -1.87 -11.91
N ILE A 122 -6.70 -1.45 -12.28
CA ILE A 122 -6.08 -1.80 -13.56
C ILE A 122 -5.86 -3.31 -13.64
N PHE A 123 -5.29 -3.90 -12.59
CA PHE A 123 -5.07 -5.34 -12.54
C PHE A 123 -6.39 -6.12 -12.63
N THR A 124 -7.43 -5.65 -11.95
CA THR A 124 -8.76 -6.29 -12.01
C THR A 124 -9.37 -6.20 -13.41
N SER A 125 -9.20 -5.06 -14.08
CA SER A 125 -9.63 -4.85 -15.47
C SER A 125 -8.91 -5.82 -16.42
N ILE A 126 -7.59 -6.01 -16.28
CA ILE A 126 -6.84 -7.00 -17.07
C ILE A 126 -7.32 -8.42 -16.75
N TYR A 127 -7.45 -8.75 -15.47
CA TYR A 127 -7.80 -10.09 -15.00
C TYR A 127 -9.14 -10.56 -15.59
N MET A 128 -10.15 -9.70 -15.58
CA MET A 128 -11.49 -9.98 -16.12
C MET A 128 -11.49 -10.24 -17.63
N THR A 129 -10.42 -9.88 -18.34
CA THR A 129 -10.28 -10.14 -19.78
C THR A 129 -9.40 -11.34 -20.10
N GLN A 130 -8.41 -11.65 -19.25
CA GLN A 130 -7.40 -12.68 -19.52
C GLN A 130 -7.65 -14.00 -18.79
N TYR A 131 -8.28 -13.96 -17.62
CA TYR A 131 -8.50 -15.11 -16.75
C TYR A 131 -9.99 -15.30 -16.46
N ILE A 132 -10.78 -15.55 -17.51
CA ILE A 132 -12.20 -15.84 -17.37
C ILE A 132 -12.37 -17.27 -16.87
N GLN A 133 -13.01 -17.39 -15.71
CA GLN A 133 -13.28 -18.66 -15.05
C GLN A 133 -14.43 -19.40 -15.73
N VAL A 134 -14.37 -20.72 -15.69
CA VAL A 134 -15.32 -21.61 -16.36
C VAL A 134 -16.32 -22.14 -15.33
N ASN A 135 -17.61 -22.11 -15.67
CA ASN A 135 -18.67 -22.71 -14.84
C ASN A 135 -18.64 -24.25 -14.92
N GLU A 136 -19.40 -24.91 -14.05
CA GLU A 136 -19.56 -26.39 -14.03
C GLU A 136 -20.00 -26.98 -15.38
N ALA A 137 -20.65 -26.18 -16.23
CA ALA A 137 -21.05 -26.54 -17.59
C ALA A 137 -19.94 -26.37 -18.65
N GLY A 138 -18.70 -26.02 -18.28
CA GLY A 138 -17.60 -25.80 -19.23
C GLY A 138 -17.67 -24.46 -19.98
N LEU A 139 -18.61 -23.56 -19.63
CA LEU A 139 -18.80 -22.27 -20.28
C LEU A 139 -18.10 -21.13 -19.51
N PRO A 140 -17.46 -20.17 -20.21
CA PRO A 140 -16.83 -19.02 -19.57
C PRO A 140 -17.87 -18.14 -18.86
N SER A 141 -17.65 -17.84 -17.58
CA SER A 141 -18.53 -17.01 -16.77
C SER A 141 -17.82 -15.80 -16.17
N ILE A 142 -18.15 -14.64 -16.71
CA ILE A 142 -17.68 -13.34 -16.24
C ILE A 142 -18.21 -13.07 -14.83
N TRP A 143 -19.44 -13.51 -14.53
CA TRP A 143 -20.04 -13.33 -13.21
C TRP A 143 -19.36 -14.15 -12.12
N LEU A 144 -19.00 -15.41 -12.41
CA LEU A 144 -18.22 -16.23 -11.50
C LEU A 144 -16.85 -15.58 -11.24
N THR A 145 -16.17 -15.16 -12.31
CA THR A 145 -14.87 -14.48 -12.24
C THR A 145 -14.93 -13.22 -11.37
N PHE A 146 -15.97 -12.40 -11.53
CA PHE A 146 -16.21 -11.21 -10.72
C PHE A 146 -16.34 -11.55 -9.22
N ARG A 147 -17.17 -12.55 -8.88
CA ARG A 147 -17.40 -12.94 -7.48
C ARG A 147 -16.12 -13.48 -6.84
N LEU A 148 -15.41 -14.35 -7.56
CA LEU A 148 -14.13 -14.92 -7.10
C LEU A 148 -13.13 -13.80 -6.80
N ARG A 149 -13.02 -12.82 -7.69
CA ARG A 149 -12.11 -11.68 -7.55
C ARG A 149 -12.37 -10.88 -6.28
N ILE A 150 -13.61 -10.45 -6.06
CA ILE A 150 -13.98 -9.60 -4.93
C ILE A 150 -13.81 -10.35 -3.61
N ILE A 151 -14.15 -11.64 -3.57
CA ILE A 151 -13.98 -12.47 -2.37
C ILE A 151 -12.49 -12.70 -2.08
N ALA A 152 -11.69 -13.07 -3.08
CA ALA A 152 -10.27 -13.33 -2.93
C ALA A 152 -9.51 -12.06 -2.49
N LEU A 153 -9.81 -10.92 -3.12
CA LEU A 153 -9.21 -9.64 -2.76
C LEU A 153 -9.67 -9.19 -1.36
N GLY A 154 -10.95 -9.37 -1.03
CA GLY A 154 -11.50 -9.10 0.30
C GLY A 154 -10.84 -9.94 1.39
N LEU A 155 -10.59 -11.22 1.13
CA LEU A 155 -9.84 -12.08 2.06
C LEU A 155 -8.41 -11.56 2.27
N GLY A 156 -7.72 -11.16 1.21
CA GLY A 156 -6.40 -10.54 1.30
C GLY A 156 -6.39 -9.24 2.12
N VAL A 157 -7.38 -8.37 1.89
CA VAL A 157 -7.59 -7.13 2.68
C VAL A 157 -7.81 -7.47 4.16
N LEU A 158 -8.67 -8.44 4.47
CA LEU A 158 -8.96 -8.83 5.86
C LEU A 158 -7.71 -9.34 6.59
N ILE A 159 -6.91 -10.17 5.94
CA ILE A 159 -5.65 -10.67 6.50
C ILE A 159 -4.68 -9.50 6.74
N ALA A 160 -4.54 -8.58 5.78
CA ALA A 160 -3.71 -7.40 5.96
C ALA A 160 -4.17 -6.54 7.13
N LEU A 161 -5.48 -6.30 7.27
CA LEU A 161 -6.04 -5.54 8.39
C LEU A 161 -5.79 -6.20 9.73
N PHE A 162 -5.92 -7.53 9.81
CA PHE A 162 -5.61 -8.30 11.01
C PHE A 162 -4.14 -8.13 11.43
N TYR A 163 -3.20 -8.27 10.48
CA TYR A 163 -1.78 -8.06 10.76
C TYR A 163 -1.44 -6.60 11.05
N ASN A 164 -2.11 -5.65 10.40
CA ASN A 164 -1.96 -4.22 10.70
C ASN A 164 -2.41 -3.93 12.14
N TYR A 165 -3.51 -4.53 12.61
CA TYR A 165 -3.99 -4.38 13.97
C TYR A 165 -3.04 -4.98 15.01
N ILE A 166 -2.59 -6.22 14.83
CA ILE A 166 -1.67 -6.90 15.75
C ILE A 166 -0.37 -6.10 15.90
N PHE A 167 0.25 -5.73 14.78
CA PHE A 167 1.53 -5.03 14.80
C PHE A 167 1.38 -3.58 15.28
N SER A 168 0.24 -2.93 15.00
CA SER A 168 -0.06 -1.62 15.58
C SER A 168 -0.06 -1.72 17.11
N ASN A 169 -0.81 -2.64 17.71
CA ASN A 169 -0.90 -2.70 19.17
C ASN A 169 0.45 -2.99 19.86
N LEU A 170 1.29 -3.85 19.28
CA LEU A 170 2.55 -4.27 19.88
C LEU A 170 3.70 -3.26 19.70
N TYR A 171 3.74 -2.53 18.58
CA TYR A 171 4.95 -1.77 18.18
C TYR A 171 4.79 -0.25 18.11
N TYR A 172 3.57 0.28 18.15
CA TYR A 172 3.32 1.72 17.95
C TYR A 172 4.07 2.63 18.92
N ARG A 173 4.22 2.20 20.18
CA ARG A 173 4.89 2.99 21.24
C ARG A 173 6.36 3.29 20.92
N LYS A 174 7.03 2.44 20.14
CA LYS A 174 8.45 2.62 19.77
C LYS A 174 8.59 3.32 18.41
N PHE A 175 7.68 3.08 17.49
CA PHE A 175 7.73 3.63 16.12
C PHE A 175 7.58 5.15 16.08
N ALA A 176 6.63 5.72 16.84
CA ALA A 176 6.43 7.17 16.91
C ALA A 176 7.68 7.90 17.46
N LYS A 177 8.34 7.33 18.48
CA LYS A 177 9.58 7.89 19.05
C LYS A 177 10.73 7.88 18.04
N LYS A 178 10.88 6.79 17.27
CA LYS A 178 11.94 6.68 16.25
C LYS A 178 11.74 7.64 15.09
N ARG A 179 10.51 7.84 14.62
CA ARG A 179 10.20 8.85 13.59
C ARG A 179 10.47 10.28 14.06
N LEU A 180 10.16 10.58 15.33
CA LEU A 180 10.47 11.88 15.91
C LEU A 180 11.97 12.11 16.05
N GLN A 181 12.74 11.06 16.41
CA GLN A 181 14.20 11.11 16.38
C GLN A 181 14.74 11.36 14.96
N TYR A 182 14.17 10.71 13.95
CA TYR A 182 14.56 10.93 12.55
C TYR A 182 14.33 12.38 12.10
N ALA A 183 13.15 12.93 12.41
CA ALA A 183 12.83 14.33 12.10
C ALA A 183 13.81 15.29 12.79
N ASN A 184 14.16 15.04 14.05
CA ASN A 184 15.16 15.83 14.77
C ASN A 184 16.55 15.73 14.13
N GLU A 185 16.99 14.54 13.71
CA GLU A 185 18.27 14.35 13.01
C GLU A 185 18.30 15.06 11.66
N GLN A 186 17.20 15.02 10.89
CA GLN A 186 17.03 15.75 9.63
C GLN A 186 17.14 17.26 9.82
N VAL A 187 16.42 17.82 10.80
CA VAL A 187 16.47 19.25 11.14
C VAL A 187 17.88 19.64 11.60
N LEU A 188 18.50 18.84 12.46
CA LEU A 188 19.87 19.08 12.94
C LEU A 188 20.88 19.06 11.79
N ASN A 189 20.77 18.10 10.86
CA ASN A 189 21.62 18.03 9.68
C ASN A 189 21.44 19.25 8.76
N GLY A 190 20.19 19.73 8.58
CA GLY A 190 19.89 20.97 7.87
C GLY A 190 20.51 22.20 8.54
N LEU A 191 20.43 22.31 9.87
CA LEU A 191 21.04 23.39 10.65
C LEU A 191 22.57 23.36 10.58
N ILE A 192 23.20 22.18 10.71
CA ILE A 192 24.65 22.00 10.58
C ILE A 192 25.12 22.38 9.17
N TYR A 193 24.38 21.96 8.14
CA TYR A 193 24.70 22.32 6.76
C TYR A 193 24.61 23.83 6.53
N THR A 194 23.55 24.46 7.05
CA THR A 194 23.34 25.91 6.99
C THR A 194 24.46 26.65 7.72
N ALA A 195 24.84 26.20 8.91
CA ALA A 195 25.96 26.77 9.68
C ALA A 195 27.30 26.68 8.93
N LYS A 196 27.60 25.56 8.26
CA LYS A 196 28.82 25.39 7.46
C LYS A 196 28.85 26.30 6.22
N VAL A 197 27.70 26.54 5.59
CA VAL A 197 27.56 27.50 4.49
C VAL A 197 27.78 28.94 4.98
N PHE A 198 27.28 29.29 6.17
CA PHE A 198 27.52 30.60 6.79
C PHE A 198 28.99 30.79 7.20
N GLN A 199 29.65 29.75 7.71
CA GLN A 199 31.06 29.74 8.07
C GLN A 199 32.03 29.68 6.87
N ARG A 200 31.52 29.75 5.62
CA ARG A 200 32.29 29.72 4.36
C ARG A 200 33.21 28.49 4.19
N THR A 201 32.96 27.40 4.91
CA THR A 201 33.72 26.15 4.77
C THR A 201 33.25 25.28 3.59
N LEU A 202 32.15 25.68 2.93
CA LEU A 202 31.62 25.06 1.72
C LEU A 202 31.39 26.11 0.62
N PRO A 203 31.67 25.79 -0.66
CA PRO A 203 31.49 26.74 -1.76
C PRO A 203 30.02 27.09 -1.95
N ARG A 204 29.71 28.40 -1.91
CA ARG A 204 28.40 28.98 -2.29
C ARG A 204 28.18 28.77 -3.80
N GLY A 205 27.61 27.64 -4.21
CA GLY A 205 27.28 27.47 -5.63
C GLY A 205 26.82 26.10 -6.13
N LYS A 206 26.86 25.03 -5.34
CA LYS A 206 26.30 23.74 -5.79
C LYS A 206 24.82 23.63 -5.43
N ARG A 207 23.94 23.48 -6.43
CA ARG A 207 22.49 23.19 -6.35
C ARG A 207 22.04 22.10 -5.35
N GLY A 208 22.95 21.44 -4.63
CA GLY A 208 22.68 20.47 -3.58
C GLY A 208 21.85 21.01 -2.41
N TYR A 209 21.84 22.32 -2.13
CA TYR A 209 20.91 22.91 -1.15
C TYR A 209 19.45 22.74 -1.56
N ILE A 210 19.11 22.82 -2.86
CA ILE A 210 17.73 22.65 -3.32
C ILE A 210 17.26 21.21 -3.08
N GLN A 211 18.12 20.22 -3.35
CA GLN A 211 17.82 18.81 -3.07
C GLN A 211 17.70 18.53 -1.57
N LEU A 212 18.65 19.01 -0.75
CA LEU A 212 18.64 18.80 0.70
C LEU A 212 17.41 19.41 1.38
N PHE A 213 17.08 20.67 1.08
CA PHE A 213 15.93 21.34 1.68
C PHE A 213 14.60 20.79 1.13
N SER A 214 14.55 20.37 -0.13
CA SER A 214 13.35 19.72 -0.70
C SER A 214 13.12 18.34 -0.10
N GLN A 215 14.17 17.54 0.14
CA GLN A 215 14.06 16.27 0.88
C GLN A 215 13.62 16.54 2.32
N GLN A 216 14.27 17.46 3.02
CA GLN A 216 13.94 17.80 4.41
C GLN A 216 12.49 18.29 4.58
N MET A 217 11.99 19.12 3.66
CA MET A 217 10.60 19.58 3.68
C MET A 217 9.62 18.43 3.41
N ASN A 218 9.90 17.57 2.43
CA ASN A 218 9.05 16.42 2.14
C ASN A 218 9.03 15.42 3.32
N ASP A 219 10.18 15.22 3.97
CA ASP A 219 10.30 14.37 5.15
C ASP A 219 9.61 15.00 6.39
N LEU A 220 9.65 16.33 6.53
CA LEU A 220 8.90 17.07 7.56
C LEU A 220 7.39 17.00 7.35
N ASP A 221 6.92 17.15 6.12
CA ASP A 221 5.50 16.98 5.77
C ASP A 221 5.03 15.55 6.00
N LEU A 222 5.88 14.57 5.66
CA LEU A 222 5.62 13.16 5.94
C LEU A 222 5.59 12.90 7.44
N VAL A 223 6.48 13.49 8.23
CA VAL A 223 6.46 13.38 9.70
C VAL A 223 5.21 14.06 10.29
N TYR A 224 4.88 15.26 9.83
CA TYR A 224 3.72 16.02 10.30
C TYR A 224 2.41 15.27 10.03
N SER A 225 2.19 14.82 8.80
CA SER A 225 1.01 14.04 8.42
C SER A 225 0.87 12.75 9.24
N ASN A 226 2.00 12.09 9.54
CA ASN A 226 2.02 10.91 10.40
C ASN A 226 1.71 11.25 11.87
N ILE A 227 2.22 12.36 12.41
CA ILE A 227 1.92 12.83 13.77
C ILE A 227 0.45 13.24 13.91
N GLU A 228 -0.13 13.86 12.88
CA GLU A 228 -1.55 14.23 12.85
C GLU A 228 -2.45 12.99 12.78
N ALA A 229 -2.10 12.00 11.95
CA ALA A 229 -2.76 10.70 11.94
C ALA A 229 -2.69 10.00 13.31
N LEU A 230 -1.52 10.03 13.96
CA LEU A 230 -1.26 9.52 15.31
C LEU A 230 -2.12 10.22 16.37
N LYS A 231 -2.16 11.56 16.39
CA LYS A 231 -2.97 12.35 17.33
C LYS A 231 -4.45 12.00 17.21
N THR A 232 -4.94 11.85 15.98
CA THR A 232 -6.33 11.50 15.72
C THR A 232 -6.66 10.09 16.25
N GLU A 233 -5.74 9.13 16.14
CA GLU A 233 -5.92 7.78 16.71
C GLU A 233 -5.90 7.77 18.26
N PHE A 234 -4.97 8.48 18.89
CA PHE A 234 -4.88 8.54 20.37
C PHE A 234 -6.10 9.23 21.01
N THR A 235 -6.63 10.27 20.37
CA THR A 235 -7.82 10.99 20.87
C THR A 235 -9.05 10.08 20.90
N ILE A 236 -9.13 9.12 19.98
CA ILE A 236 -10.25 8.18 19.86
C ILE A 236 -10.09 6.99 20.82
N LEU A 237 -8.87 6.51 21.03
CA LEU A 237 -8.61 5.49 22.05
C LEU A 237 -8.95 6.01 23.46
N LYS A 238 -8.68 7.29 23.74
CA LYS A 238 -9.07 7.93 25.00
C LYS A 238 -10.59 8.10 25.13
N LYS A 239 -11.31 8.28 24.02
CA LYS A 239 -12.78 8.42 23.99
C LYS A 239 -13.53 7.08 24.06
N LYS A 240 -12.87 5.96 23.76
CA LYS A 240 -13.42 4.58 23.92
C LYS A 240 -13.16 3.96 25.29
N SER A 241 -12.34 4.61 26.13
CA SER A 241 -11.97 4.15 27.47
C SER A 241 -12.70 4.90 28.59
N ASN A 242 -13.61 5.81 28.23
CA ASN A 242 -14.60 6.45 29.09
C ASN A 242 -15.99 6.03 28.61
#